data_AF-A0A953KAL9-F1
#
_entry.id   AF-A0A953KAL9-F1
#
_cell.length_a   1.000
_cell.length_b   1.000
_cell.length_c   1.000
_cell.angle_alpha   90.00
_cell.angle_beta   90.00
_cell.angle_gamma   90.00
#
_symmetry.space_group_name_H-M   'P 1'
#
loop_
_entity.id
_entity.type
_entity.pdbx_description
1 polymer ?
#
loop_
_entity_poly.entity_id
_entity_poly.type
_entity_poly.pdbx_seq_one_letter_code
_entity_poly.pdbx_strand_id
1 'polypeptide(L)'
;MPLARPIPPLQRATAAALGAGCLLSLPLWTGARDFPLLPVTSLPDLGHFPLLVFVVSILLLFSLQLTAWLALLLLGTATWLVLSDITRLQPWFYLYLLMICGMGLKSPRILRLVMVSCYCWSGLQKFSVVFPLTIEPYVETALKPVLSAAIVRQFSPALLAIPVIEALLGLGLSWERTRKISVVGLTGMHLFILLMIGPTGRDYNSVVWPWNIFMIFALLALFRGEAPAQTWKYHEKFFLGVAGIFPVLGFFGFGDAYPSWALYAPRYHELQISLPAGSLDGIAADLRPHFSVMNSQRLETSAFSWSLSEMNVPPYAERRVMLQLAAKLCARREIREQLKFQLLSPPGRLSGVRKKAAFGCNEERFRPDNRALLLE
;
A
#
# COMPACT_ATOMS: atom_id res chain seq x y z
N MET A 1 -8.59 -30.38 -24.96
CA MET A 1 -8.62 -30.75 -23.54
C MET A 1 -8.73 -29.45 -22.73
N PRO A 2 -9.87 -29.12 -22.09
CA PRO A 2 -9.99 -27.84 -21.41
C PRO A 2 -9.21 -27.94 -20.10
N LEU A 3 -8.05 -27.29 -20.03
CA LEU A 3 -7.33 -27.06 -18.78
C LEU A 3 -8.33 -26.47 -17.77
N ALA A 4 -8.57 -27.22 -16.69
CA ALA A 4 -9.40 -26.78 -15.58
C ALA A 4 -9.01 -25.34 -15.20
N ARG A 5 -10.00 -24.44 -15.24
CA ARG A 5 -9.80 -23.00 -15.05
C ARG A 5 -9.04 -22.76 -13.74
N PRO A 6 -7.97 -21.94 -13.70
CA PRO A 6 -7.19 -21.67 -12.48
C PRO A 6 -7.95 -20.87 -11.40
N ILE A 7 -9.27 -20.69 -11.57
CA ILE A 7 -10.08 -19.80 -10.73
C ILE A 7 -10.21 -20.34 -9.30
N PRO A 8 -10.55 -21.63 -9.03
CA PRO A 8 -10.74 -22.08 -7.65
C PRO A 8 -9.45 -22.04 -6.80
N PRO A 9 -8.27 -22.48 -7.28
CA PRO A 9 -7.02 -22.32 -6.53
C PRO A 9 -6.66 -20.86 -6.27
N LEU A 10 -6.82 -19.98 -7.28
CA LEU A 10 -6.56 -18.55 -7.14
C LEU A 10 -7.53 -17.87 -6.17
N GLN A 11 -8.79 -18.28 -6.17
CA GLN A 11 -9.81 -17.81 -5.25
C GLN A 11 -9.43 -18.12 -3.80
N ARG A 12 -9.08 -19.39 -3.52
CA ARG A 12 -8.64 -19.82 -2.17
C ARG A 12 -7.36 -19.12 -1.75
N ALA A 13 -6.39 -18.97 -2.65
CA ALA A 13 -5.17 -18.21 -2.40
C ALA A 13 -5.47 -16.73 -2.09
N THR A 14 -6.41 -16.11 -2.81
CA THR A 14 -6.84 -14.72 -2.56
C THR A 14 -7.49 -14.59 -1.19
N ALA A 15 -8.41 -15.50 -0.84
CA ALA A 15 -9.06 -15.50 0.47
C ALA A 15 -8.06 -15.70 1.62
N ALA A 16 -7.15 -16.66 1.47
CA ALA A 16 -6.11 -16.93 2.47
C ALA A 16 -5.16 -15.73 2.65
N ALA A 17 -4.70 -15.12 1.56
CA ALA A 17 -3.80 -13.97 1.63
C ALA A 17 -4.50 -12.72 2.18
N LEU A 18 -5.76 -12.50 1.82
CA LEU A 18 -6.60 -11.43 2.38
C LEU A 18 -6.82 -11.62 3.89
N GLY A 19 -7.18 -12.85 4.31
CA GLY A 19 -7.32 -13.20 5.73
C GLY A 19 -6.01 -13.04 6.51
N ALA A 20 -4.89 -13.53 5.97
CA ALA A 20 -3.57 -13.38 6.58
C ALA A 20 -3.17 -11.90 6.72
N GLY A 21 -3.40 -11.08 5.69
CA GLY A 21 -3.17 -9.64 5.76
C GLY A 21 -4.01 -8.98 6.86
N CYS A 22 -5.28 -9.38 7.01
CA CYS A 22 -6.14 -8.87 8.07
C CYS A 22 -5.67 -9.27 9.48
N LEU A 23 -5.30 -10.53 9.67
CA LEU A 23 -4.82 -11.05 10.95
C LEU A 23 -3.48 -10.41 11.37
N LEU A 24 -2.55 -10.24 10.43
CA LEU A 24 -1.25 -9.61 10.68
C LEU A 24 -1.35 -8.10 10.93
N SER A 25 -2.49 -7.49 10.62
CA SER A 25 -2.78 -6.07 10.86
C SER A 25 -4.03 -5.87 11.72
N LEU A 26 -4.31 -6.77 12.68
CA LEU A 26 -5.58 -6.80 13.40
C LEU A 26 -6.06 -5.44 13.95
N PRO A 27 -5.20 -4.58 14.57
CA PRO A 27 -5.61 -3.26 15.05
C PRO A 27 -6.18 -2.33 13.95
N LEU A 28 -5.72 -2.50 12.69
CA LEU A 28 -6.26 -1.79 11.53
C LEU A 28 -7.76 -2.05 11.32
N TRP A 29 -8.18 -3.29 11.58
CA TRP A 29 -9.54 -3.77 11.27
C TRP A 29 -10.48 -3.58 12.44
N THR A 30 -10.07 -3.97 13.64
CA THR A 30 -10.89 -3.87 14.85
C THR A 30 -11.06 -2.43 15.33
N GLY A 31 -10.12 -1.54 14.99
CA GLY A 31 -10.11 -0.18 15.52
C GLY A 31 -9.65 -0.10 16.98
N ALA A 32 -9.17 -1.21 17.56
CA ALA A 32 -8.54 -1.24 18.87
C ALA A 32 -7.12 -0.69 18.76
N ARG A 33 -7.01 0.65 18.65
CA ARG A 33 -5.79 1.38 18.39
C ARG A 33 -5.90 2.85 18.81
N ASP A 34 -4.76 3.45 19.10
CA ASP A 34 -4.55 4.86 19.42
C ASP A 34 -4.37 5.70 18.14
N PHE A 35 -3.84 5.11 17.07
CA PHE A 35 -3.78 5.76 15.75
C PHE A 35 -5.20 6.11 15.28
N PRO A 36 -5.53 7.40 15.05
CA PRO A 36 -6.91 7.80 14.78
C PRO A 36 -7.52 7.13 13.53
N LEU A 37 -8.84 6.87 13.56
CA LEU A 37 -9.61 6.52 12.36
C LEU A 37 -9.62 7.71 11.38
N LEU A 38 -9.42 7.49 10.09
CA LEU A 38 -9.39 8.56 9.09
C LEU A 38 -10.50 8.32 8.05
N PRO A 39 -11.78 8.63 8.38
CA PRO A 39 -12.90 8.35 7.50
C PRO A 39 -12.84 9.20 6.24
N VAL A 40 -13.22 8.61 5.10
CA VAL A 40 -13.40 9.33 3.83
C VAL A 40 -14.65 10.19 3.87
N THR A 41 -15.70 9.69 4.52
CA THR A 41 -17.00 10.36 4.64
C THR A 41 -17.67 9.97 5.96
N SER A 42 -18.67 10.75 6.39
CA SER A 42 -19.49 10.44 7.56
C SER A 42 -20.46 9.29 7.22
N LEU A 43 -20.16 8.10 7.72
CA LEU A 43 -21.06 6.94 7.66
C LEU A 43 -21.72 6.71 9.02
N PRO A 44 -22.93 6.10 9.05
CA PRO A 44 -23.51 5.56 10.28
C PRO A 44 -22.54 4.63 11.00
N ASP A 45 -22.47 4.73 12.32
CA ASP A 45 -21.70 3.76 13.11
C ASP A 45 -22.49 2.45 13.22
N LEU A 46 -21.98 1.40 12.57
CA LEU A 46 -22.52 0.04 12.63
C LEU A 46 -21.70 -0.86 13.56
N GLY A 47 -20.80 -0.28 14.35
CA GLY A 47 -19.87 -1.00 15.21
C GLY A 47 -19.08 -2.06 14.44
N HIS A 48 -19.01 -3.26 15.01
CA HIS A 48 -18.28 -4.39 14.43
C HIS A 48 -19.04 -5.16 13.34
N PHE A 49 -20.30 -4.79 13.03
CA PHE A 49 -21.13 -5.53 12.08
C PHE A 49 -20.51 -5.63 10.67
N PRO A 50 -20.02 -4.54 10.04
CA PRO A 50 -19.38 -4.64 8.72
C PRO A 50 -18.13 -5.52 8.72
N LEU A 51 -17.34 -5.47 9.80
CA LEU A 51 -16.16 -6.32 9.96
C LEU A 51 -16.54 -7.80 10.08
N LEU A 52 -17.58 -8.12 10.85
CA LEU A 52 -18.08 -9.48 10.99
C LEU A 52 -18.54 -10.05 9.63
N VAL A 53 -19.36 -9.30 8.90
CA VAL A 53 -19.83 -9.71 7.57
C VAL A 53 -18.65 -9.87 6.60
N PHE A 54 -17.67 -8.99 6.67
CA PHE A 54 -16.46 -9.08 5.85
C PHE A 54 -15.65 -10.34 6.15
N VAL A 55 -15.39 -10.65 7.43
CA VAL A 55 -14.68 -11.87 7.86
C VAL A 55 -15.43 -13.13 7.44
N VAL A 56 -16.75 -13.19 7.68
CA VAL A 56 -17.58 -14.32 7.22
C VAL A 56 -17.49 -14.47 5.70
N SER A 57 -17.53 -13.37 4.95
CA SER A 57 -17.40 -13.39 3.49
C SER A 57 -16.05 -13.94 3.02
N ILE A 58 -14.94 -13.65 3.73
CA ILE A 58 -13.62 -14.25 3.45
C ILE A 58 -13.65 -15.76 3.69
N LEU A 59 -14.23 -16.22 4.80
CA LEU A 59 -14.34 -17.65 5.12
C LEU A 59 -15.20 -18.39 4.08
N LEU A 60 -16.30 -17.78 3.64
CA LEU A 60 -17.13 -18.29 2.55
C LEU A 60 -16.36 -18.29 1.22
N LEU A 61 -15.57 -17.26 0.92
CA LEU A 61 -14.72 -17.20 -0.27
C LEU A 61 -13.64 -18.31 -0.26
N PHE A 62 -13.15 -18.71 0.91
CA PHE A 62 -12.22 -19.83 1.02
C PHE A 62 -12.91 -21.19 0.83
N SER A 63 -14.11 -21.34 1.40
CA SER A 63 -14.79 -22.64 1.52
C SER A 63 -15.68 -22.98 0.32
N LEU A 64 -16.32 -21.98 -0.27
CA LEU A 64 -17.33 -22.14 -1.32
C LEU A 64 -16.83 -21.61 -2.66
N GLN A 65 -17.54 -21.95 -3.74
CA GLN A 65 -17.27 -21.36 -5.05
C GLN A 65 -17.74 -19.90 -5.08
N LEU A 66 -16.93 -19.01 -5.64
CA LEU A 66 -17.29 -17.59 -5.76
C LEU A 66 -18.53 -17.42 -6.64
N THR A 67 -19.56 -16.81 -6.06
CA THR A 67 -20.75 -16.33 -6.77
C THR A 67 -20.70 -14.82 -6.95
N ALA A 68 -21.48 -14.27 -7.88
CA ALA A 68 -21.57 -12.82 -8.04
C ALA A 68 -22.08 -12.13 -6.76
N TRP A 69 -23.03 -12.75 -6.04
CA TRP A 69 -23.54 -12.24 -4.77
C TRP A 69 -22.49 -12.21 -3.67
N LEU A 70 -21.68 -13.27 -3.54
CA LEU A 70 -20.59 -13.29 -2.57
C LEU A 70 -19.52 -12.23 -2.92
N ALA A 71 -19.21 -12.05 -4.21
CA ALA A 71 -18.32 -10.99 -4.65
C ALA A 71 -18.87 -9.61 -4.29
N LEU A 72 -20.15 -9.33 -4.58
CA LEU A 72 -20.80 -8.06 -4.26
C LEU A 72 -20.88 -7.80 -2.76
N LEU A 73 -21.19 -8.81 -1.94
CA LEU A 73 -21.22 -8.70 -0.49
C LEU A 73 -19.84 -8.34 0.06
N LEU A 74 -18.79 -9.03 -0.38
CA LEU A 74 -17.42 -8.77 0.04
C LEU A 74 -16.95 -7.39 -0.41
N LEU A 75 -17.20 -7.01 -1.67
CA LEU A 75 -16.82 -5.69 -2.21
C LEU A 75 -17.58 -4.55 -1.52
N GLY A 76 -18.88 -4.74 -1.26
CA GLY A 76 -19.71 -3.76 -0.56
C GLY A 76 -19.24 -3.53 0.88
N THR A 77 -18.96 -4.61 1.62
CA THR A 77 -18.44 -4.51 2.99
C THR A 77 -17.01 -4.00 3.05
N ALA A 78 -16.14 -4.41 2.12
CA ALA A 78 -14.79 -3.84 1.98
C ALA A 78 -14.84 -2.33 1.71
N THR A 79 -15.75 -1.89 0.83
CA THR A 79 -15.96 -0.47 0.52
C THR A 79 -16.42 0.29 1.76
N TRP A 80 -17.39 -0.25 2.50
CA TRP A 80 -17.84 0.34 3.77
C TRP A 80 -16.67 0.51 4.76
N LEU A 81 -15.87 -0.54 4.94
CA LEU A 81 -14.72 -0.51 5.84
C LEU A 81 -13.69 0.55 5.41
N VAL A 82 -13.38 0.64 4.11
CA VAL A 82 -12.47 1.68 3.57
C VAL A 82 -13.04 3.09 3.71
N LEU A 83 -14.34 3.29 3.47
CA LEU A 83 -14.97 4.59 3.62
C LEU A 83 -15.00 5.07 5.07
N SER A 84 -15.18 4.14 6.03
CA SER A 84 -15.09 4.45 7.46
C SER A 84 -13.66 4.71 7.95
N ASP A 85 -12.65 4.22 7.23
CA ASP A 85 -11.23 4.45 7.53
C ASP A 85 -10.35 4.18 6.30
N ILE A 86 -9.86 5.25 5.66
CA ILE A 86 -9.08 5.17 4.42
C ILE A 86 -7.75 4.43 4.61
N THR A 87 -7.23 4.36 5.84
CA THR A 87 -6.00 3.63 6.15
C THR A 87 -6.12 2.13 5.87
N ARG A 88 -7.34 1.58 5.82
CA ARG A 88 -7.59 0.17 5.45
C ARG A 88 -7.34 -0.13 3.98
N LEU A 89 -7.36 0.88 3.11
CA LEU A 89 -7.08 0.71 1.69
C LEU A 89 -5.57 0.54 1.44
N GLN A 90 -5.04 -0.61 1.83
CA GLN A 90 -3.64 -0.97 1.60
C GLN A 90 -3.43 -1.50 0.16
N PRO A 91 -2.21 -1.45 -0.40
CA PRO A 91 -1.93 -1.94 -1.76
C PRO A 91 -2.38 -3.37 -2.04
N TRP A 92 -2.06 -4.29 -1.12
CA TRP A 92 -2.42 -5.70 -1.23
C TRP A 92 -3.94 -5.87 -1.18
N PHE A 93 -4.63 -5.10 -0.33
CA PHE A 93 -6.08 -5.13 -0.18
C PHE A 93 -6.75 -4.71 -1.49
N TYR A 94 -6.32 -3.56 -2.04
CA TYR A 94 -6.82 -3.06 -3.32
C TYR A 94 -6.62 -4.07 -4.45
N LEU A 95 -5.42 -4.67 -4.56
CA LEU A 95 -5.14 -5.72 -5.53
C LEU A 95 -6.10 -6.90 -5.39
N TYR A 96 -6.33 -7.41 -4.17
CA TYR A 96 -7.24 -8.52 -3.94
C TYR A 96 -8.69 -8.20 -4.29
N LEU A 97 -9.17 -6.98 -4.04
CA LEU A 97 -10.52 -6.57 -4.46
C LEU A 97 -10.65 -6.61 -5.99
N LEU A 98 -9.65 -6.13 -6.73
CA LEU A 98 -9.65 -6.22 -8.20
C LEU A 98 -9.58 -7.67 -8.69
N MET A 99 -8.83 -8.54 -8.00
CA MET A 99 -8.79 -9.97 -8.31
C MET A 99 -10.16 -10.63 -8.07
N ILE A 100 -10.86 -10.28 -6.99
CA ILE A 100 -12.22 -10.77 -6.70
C ILE A 100 -13.20 -10.30 -7.79
N CYS A 101 -13.11 -9.04 -8.23
CA CYS A 101 -13.88 -8.54 -9.36
C CYS A 101 -13.63 -9.36 -10.64
N GLY A 102 -12.36 -9.59 -11.00
CA GLY A 102 -12.00 -10.38 -12.18
C GLY A 102 -12.51 -11.83 -12.12
N MET A 103 -12.45 -12.46 -10.94
CA MET A 103 -12.97 -13.81 -10.73
C MET A 103 -14.50 -13.85 -10.76
N GLY A 104 -15.18 -12.89 -10.11
CA GLY A 104 -16.65 -12.80 -10.09
C GLY A 104 -17.23 -12.56 -11.48
N LEU A 105 -16.55 -11.75 -12.30
CA LEU A 105 -16.86 -11.53 -13.73
C LEU A 105 -16.39 -12.68 -14.63
N LYS A 106 -15.70 -13.68 -14.07
CA LYS A 106 -15.13 -14.83 -14.78
C LYS A 106 -14.26 -14.40 -15.97
N SER A 107 -13.48 -13.32 -15.81
CA SER A 107 -12.58 -12.78 -16.84
C SER A 107 -11.12 -12.96 -16.45
N PRO A 108 -10.43 -13.98 -16.99
CA PRO A 108 -8.98 -14.11 -16.87
C PRO A 108 -8.22 -12.92 -17.43
N ARG A 109 -8.81 -12.16 -18.37
CA ARG A 109 -8.22 -10.96 -18.94
C ARG A 109 -8.10 -9.86 -17.90
N ILE A 110 -9.13 -9.62 -17.08
CA ILE A 110 -9.05 -8.66 -15.96
C ILE A 110 -7.96 -9.09 -14.98
N LEU A 111 -7.90 -10.37 -14.61
CA LEU A 111 -6.88 -10.88 -13.68
C LEU A 111 -5.46 -10.67 -14.20
N ARG A 112 -5.20 -11.00 -15.47
CA ARG A 112 -3.90 -10.75 -16.12
C ARG A 112 -3.60 -9.25 -16.23
N LEU A 113 -4.59 -8.45 -16.60
CA LEU A 113 -4.46 -6.99 -16.70
C LEU A 113 -4.07 -6.38 -15.35
N VAL A 114 -4.71 -6.77 -14.25
CA VAL A 114 -4.38 -6.27 -12.90
C VAL A 114 -2.92 -6.57 -12.57
N MET A 115 -2.46 -7.80 -12.84
CA MET A 115 -1.06 -8.18 -12.59
C MET A 115 -0.07 -7.40 -13.48
N VAL A 116 -0.31 -7.36 -14.79
CA VAL A 116 0.51 -6.58 -15.75
C VAL A 116 0.58 -5.13 -15.30
N SER A 117 -0.58 -4.54 -15.01
CA SER A 117 -0.70 -3.14 -14.65
C SER A 117 0.02 -2.83 -13.33
N CYS A 118 -0.17 -3.70 -12.32
CA CYS A 118 0.53 -3.59 -11.05
C CYS A 118 2.05 -3.51 -11.28
N TYR A 119 2.68 -4.46 -11.97
CA TYR A 119 4.13 -4.45 -12.18
C TYR A 119 4.61 -3.28 -13.06
N CYS A 120 3.92 -3.03 -14.18
CA CYS A 120 4.28 -1.94 -15.08
C CYS A 120 4.31 -0.60 -14.35
N TRP A 121 3.20 -0.24 -13.70
CA TRP A 121 3.09 1.06 -13.07
C TRP A 121 3.87 1.14 -11.77
N SER A 122 3.95 0.06 -11.00
CA SER A 122 4.79 -0.03 -9.81
C SER A 122 6.26 0.22 -10.11
N GLY A 123 6.81 -0.41 -11.16
CA GLY A 123 8.16 -0.12 -11.63
C GLY A 123 8.33 1.34 -12.07
N LEU A 124 7.45 1.84 -12.94
CA LEU A 124 7.54 3.22 -13.44
C LEU A 124 7.38 4.28 -12.34
N GLN A 125 6.52 4.05 -11.35
CA GLN A 125 6.27 4.98 -10.25
C GLN A 125 7.44 5.04 -9.26
N LYS A 126 8.22 3.95 -9.13
CA LYS A 126 9.43 3.89 -8.30
C LYS A 126 10.62 4.63 -8.92
N PHE A 127 10.60 4.93 -10.22
CA PHE A 127 11.72 5.59 -10.91
C PHE A 127 11.97 7.00 -10.35
N SER A 128 13.02 7.12 -9.52
CA SER A 128 13.40 8.33 -8.80
C SER A 128 14.86 8.25 -8.34
N VAL A 129 15.57 9.37 -8.27
CA VAL A 129 16.94 9.45 -7.72
C VAL A 129 17.02 9.03 -6.24
N VAL A 130 15.90 9.08 -5.52
CA VAL A 130 15.80 8.67 -4.11
C VAL A 130 15.62 7.16 -3.94
N PHE A 131 15.15 6.46 -4.99
CA PHE A 131 14.85 5.04 -4.89
C PHE A 131 16.07 4.18 -4.51
N PRO A 132 17.26 4.35 -5.15
CA PRO A 132 18.47 3.65 -4.74
C PRO A 132 18.80 3.80 -3.26
N LEU A 133 18.75 5.04 -2.74
CA LEU A 133 19.04 5.36 -1.34
C LEU A 133 18.03 4.71 -0.37
N THR A 134 16.81 4.50 -0.83
CA THR A 134 15.75 3.86 -0.04
C THR A 134 15.94 2.35 0.04
N ILE A 135 16.35 1.72 -1.07
CA ILE A 135 16.41 0.25 -1.18
C ILE A 135 17.78 -0.33 -0.80
N GLU A 136 18.86 0.46 -0.93
CA GLU A 136 20.23 0.06 -0.62
C GLU A 136 20.37 -0.62 0.75
N PRO A 137 19.83 -0.11 1.87
CA PRO A 137 20.00 -0.76 3.17
C PRO A 137 19.40 -2.16 3.21
N TYR A 138 18.32 -2.40 2.46
CA TYR A 138 17.68 -3.71 2.37
C TYR A 138 18.50 -4.68 1.52
N VAL A 139 19.08 -4.20 0.41
CA VAL A 139 19.99 -4.99 -0.44
C VAL A 139 21.26 -5.34 0.32
N GLU A 140 21.83 -4.39 1.07
CA GLU A 140 22.99 -4.61 1.94
C GLU A 140 22.73 -5.76 2.92
N THR A 141 21.57 -5.77 3.59
CA THR A 141 21.20 -6.83 4.52
C THR A 141 21.05 -8.19 3.82
N ALA A 142 20.35 -8.24 2.69
CA ALA A 142 20.09 -9.48 1.97
C ALA A 142 21.36 -10.12 1.39
N LEU A 143 22.32 -9.31 0.93
CA LEU A 143 23.54 -9.78 0.28
C LEU A 143 24.76 -9.85 1.21
N LYS A 144 24.61 -9.49 2.49
CA LYS A 144 25.67 -9.53 3.51
C LYS A 144 26.49 -10.83 3.53
N PRO A 145 25.92 -12.04 3.30
CA PRO A 145 26.72 -13.27 3.29
C PRO A 145 27.69 -13.40 2.10
N VAL A 146 27.47 -12.64 1.02
CA VAL A 146 28.19 -12.79 -0.26
C VAL A 146 28.93 -11.51 -0.67
N LEU A 147 28.45 -10.34 -0.25
CA LEU A 147 29.00 -9.03 -0.61
C LEU A 147 29.22 -8.15 0.63
N SER A 148 30.29 -7.37 0.61
CA SER A 148 30.52 -6.34 1.63
C SER A 148 29.62 -5.12 1.40
N ALA A 149 29.30 -4.41 2.48
CA ALA A 149 28.51 -3.18 2.42
C ALA A 149 29.16 -2.10 1.52
N ALA A 150 30.49 -2.03 1.49
CA ALA A 150 31.23 -1.10 0.64
C ALA A 150 30.95 -1.34 -0.86
N ILE A 151 30.92 -2.61 -1.28
CA ILE A 151 30.59 -2.97 -2.67
C ILE A 151 29.15 -2.57 -2.98
N VAL A 152 28.19 -2.91 -2.13
CA VAL A 152 26.78 -2.56 -2.35
C VAL A 152 26.59 -1.04 -2.51
N ARG A 153 27.23 -0.25 -1.64
CA ARG A 153 27.20 1.22 -1.70
C ARG A 153 27.82 1.77 -2.98
N GLN A 154 28.95 1.22 -3.41
CA GLN A 154 29.61 1.63 -4.66
C GLN A 154 28.69 1.44 -5.87
N PHE A 155 27.88 0.38 -5.87
CA PHE A 155 26.92 0.08 -6.95
C PHE A 155 25.50 0.59 -6.67
N SER A 156 25.28 1.37 -5.62
CA SER A 156 23.95 1.89 -5.26
C SER A 156 23.24 2.60 -6.42
N PRO A 157 23.89 3.48 -7.22
CA PRO A 157 23.23 4.09 -8.37
C PRO A 157 22.66 3.09 -9.40
N ALA A 158 23.28 1.91 -9.53
CA ALA A 158 22.80 0.86 -10.44
C ALA A 158 21.47 0.24 -9.99
N LEU A 159 21.09 0.40 -8.71
CA LEU A 159 19.79 -0.04 -8.19
C LEU A 159 18.60 0.69 -8.87
N LEU A 160 18.85 1.81 -9.57
CA LEU A 160 17.85 2.47 -10.41
C LEU A 160 17.39 1.59 -11.60
N ALA A 161 18.17 0.56 -11.97
CA ALA A 161 17.75 -0.41 -12.98
C ALA A 161 16.59 -1.30 -12.51
N ILE A 162 16.44 -1.54 -11.19
CA ILE A 162 15.39 -2.40 -10.62
C ILE A 162 13.98 -1.96 -11.07
N PRO A 163 13.54 -0.71 -10.89
CA PRO A 163 12.21 -0.28 -11.31
C PRO A 163 11.99 -0.37 -12.83
N VAL A 164 13.04 -0.16 -13.62
CA VAL A 164 12.98 -0.32 -15.09
C VAL A 164 12.78 -1.78 -15.45
N ILE A 165 13.54 -2.69 -14.84
CA ILE A 165 13.42 -4.14 -15.03
C ILE A 165 12.03 -4.62 -14.59
N GLU A 166 11.52 -4.17 -13.42
CA GLU A 166 10.17 -4.48 -12.94
C GLU A 166 9.11 -4.08 -13.98
N ALA A 167 9.20 -2.85 -14.51
CA ALA A 167 8.27 -2.36 -15.52
C ALA A 167 8.34 -3.16 -16.83
N LEU A 168 9.56 -3.46 -17.32
CA LEU A 168 9.78 -4.22 -18.54
C LEU A 168 9.30 -5.67 -18.42
N LEU A 169 9.53 -6.33 -17.28
CA LEU A 169 9.01 -7.69 -17.03
C LEU A 169 7.49 -7.67 -16.89
N GLY A 170 6.93 -6.66 -16.20
CA GLY A 170 5.47 -6.45 -16.13
C GLY A 170 4.85 -6.34 -17.52
N LEU A 171 5.47 -5.52 -18.38
CA LEU A 171 5.04 -5.34 -19.78
C LEU A 171 5.19 -6.65 -20.55
N GLY A 172 6.33 -7.33 -20.40
CA GLY A 172 6.67 -8.60 -21.03
C GLY A 172 5.70 -9.76 -20.72
N LEU A 173 4.91 -9.70 -19.65
CA LEU A 173 3.83 -10.66 -19.38
C LEU A 173 2.73 -10.64 -20.47
N SER A 174 2.58 -9.52 -21.19
CA SER A 174 1.53 -9.31 -22.20
C SER A 174 1.76 -10.10 -23.49
N TRP A 175 3.02 -10.44 -23.82
CA TRP A 175 3.37 -11.19 -25.03
C TRP A 175 3.83 -12.60 -24.72
N GLU A 176 3.40 -13.56 -25.55
CA GLU A 176 3.73 -14.99 -25.35
C GLU A 176 5.24 -15.27 -25.39
N ARG A 177 5.97 -14.58 -26.28
CA ARG A 177 7.43 -14.75 -26.44
C ARG A 177 8.22 -14.36 -25.20
N THR A 178 7.78 -13.33 -24.47
CA THR A 178 8.48 -12.77 -23.30
C THR A 178 7.89 -13.24 -21.97
N ARG A 179 6.70 -13.87 -21.99
CA ARG A 179 5.96 -14.26 -20.78
C ARG A 179 6.76 -15.16 -19.86
N LYS A 180 7.45 -16.18 -20.40
CA LYS A 180 8.22 -17.13 -19.57
C LYS A 180 9.35 -16.41 -18.82
N ILE A 181 10.13 -15.58 -19.51
CA ILE A 181 11.20 -14.79 -18.91
C ILE A 181 10.62 -13.85 -17.85
N SER A 182 9.49 -13.20 -18.15
CA SER A 182 8.80 -12.28 -17.24
C SER A 182 8.33 -12.98 -15.97
N VAL A 183 7.69 -14.14 -16.07
CA VAL A 183 7.25 -14.94 -14.91
C VAL A 183 8.44 -15.37 -14.06
N VAL A 184 9.53 -15.86 -14.67
CA VAL A 184 10.73 -16.27 -13.93
C VAL A 184 11.38 -15.07 -13.25
N GLY A 185 11.57 -13.97 -13.96
CA GLY A 185 12.18 -12.75 -13.43
C GLY A 185 11.39 -12.14 -12.28
N LEU A 186 10.07 -12.01 -12.43
CA LEU A 186 9.20 -11.48 -11.36
C LEU A 186 9.08 -12.43 -10.18
N THR A 187 9.10 -13.76 -10.42
CA THR A 187 9.16 -14.74 -9.32
C THR A 187 10.47 -14.58 -8.55
N GLY A 188 11.61 -14.51 -9.24
CA GLY A 188 12.91 -14.25 -8.64
C GLY A 188 12.95 -12.94 -7.86
N MET A 189 12.35 -11.87 -8.40
CA MET A 189 12.20 -10.59 -7.72
C MET A 189 11.41 -10.72 -6.41
N HIS A 190 10.27 -11.40 -6.40
CA HIS A 190 9.50 -11.59 -5.16
C HIS A 190 10.22 -12.44 -4.12
N LEU A 191 10.94 -13.48 -4.55
CA LEU A 191 11.79 -14.27 -3.65
C LEU A 191 12.89 -13.40 -3.05
N PHE A 192 13.51 -12.52 -3.85
CA PHE A 192 14.50 -11.56 -3.37
C PHE A 192 13.90 -10.52 -2.41
N ILE A 193 12.70 -10.01 -2.70
CA ILE A 193 11.96 -9.13 -1.77
C ILE A 193 11.73 -9.84 -0.44
N LEU A 194 11.25 -11.08 -0.45
CA LEU A 194 11.04 -11.88 0.76
C LEU A 194 12.36 -12.11 1.52
N LEU A 195 13.47 -12.32 0.82
CA LEU A 195 14.80 -12.38 1.45
C LEU A 195 15.19 -11.06 2.13
N MET A 196 14.87 -9.93 1.51
CA MET A 196 15.20 -8.59 2.03
C MET A 196 14.36 -8.17 3.24
N ILE A 197 13.04 -8.41 3.20
CA ILE A 197 12.09 -7.88 4.19
C ILE A 197 11.50 -8.95 5.11
N GLY A 198 11.76 -10.22 4.83
CA GLY A 198 11.34 -11.37 5.64
C GLY A 198 12.18 -11.56 6.89
N PRO A 199 11.93 -12.66 7.64
CA PRO A 199 12.59 -12.95 8.90
C PRO A 199 14.12 -13.06 8.82
N THR A 200 14.65 -13.48 7.67
CA THR A 200 16.09 -13.61 7.42
C THR A 200 16.75 -12.30 6.97
N GLY A 201 15.95 -11.26 6.72
CA GLY A 201 16.37 -9.94 6.26
C GLY A 201 16.22 -8.90 7.36
N ARG A 202 15.47 -7.83 7.07
CA ARG A 202 15.22 -6.72 8.01
C ARG A 202 13.98 -6.87 8.88
N ASP A 203 13.19 -7.93 8.72
CA ASP A 203 11.95 -8.18 9.47
C ASP A 203 11.04 -6.94 9.58
N TYR A 204 10.80 -6.29 8.44
CA TYR A 204 10.32 -4.90 8.41
C TYR A 204 8.80 -4.75 8.55
N ASN A 205 8.06 -5.58 7.82
CA ASN A 205 6.61 -5.58 7.82
C ASN A 205 6.14 -6.98 7.41
N SER A 206 5.47 -7.67 8.33
CA SER A 206 5.05 -9.06 8.08
C SER A 206 3.81 -9.16 7.19
N VAL A 207 2.97 -8.12 7.11
CA VAL A 207 1.75 -8.10 6.27
C VAL A 207 2.06 -8.33 4.80
N VAL A 208 3.24 -7.92 4.33
CA VAL A 208 3.61 -8.04 2.92
C VAL A 208 4.20 -9.39 2.54
N TRP A 209 4.49 -10.26 3.50
CA TRP A 209 4.97 -11.62 3.22
C TRP A 209 3.91 -12.49 2.51
N PRO A 210 2.67 -12.64 3.05
CA PRO A 210 1.62 -13.38 2.34
C PRO A 210 1.28 -12.74 1.00
N TRP A 211 1.43 -11.41 0.88
CA TRP A 211 1.23 -10.74 -0.39
C TRP A 211 2.28 -11.13 -1.44
N ASN A 212 3.57 -11.11 -1.11
CA ASN A 212 4.61 -11.55 -2.05
C ASN A 212 4.46 -13.03 -2.44
N ILE A 213 4.11 -13.90 -1.49
CA ILE A 213 3.81 -15.32 -1.77
C ILE A 213 2.62 -15.45 -2.72
N PHE A 214 1.55 -14.68 -2.48
CA PHE A 214 0.40 -14.65 -3.37
C PHE A 214 0.79 -14.16 -4.77
N MET A 215 1.62 -13.12 -4.89
CA MET A 215 2.03 -12.60 -6.19
C MET A 215 2.79 -13.65 -7.02
N ILE A 216 3.68 -14.43 -6.38
CA ILE A 216 4.34 -15.59 -7.01
C ILE A 216 3.31 -16.62 -7.48
N PHE A 217 2.39 -17.01 -6.60
CA PHE A 217 1.35 -17.96 -6.95
C PHE A 217 0.48 -17.46 -8.12
N ALA A 218 0.05 -16.20 -8.09
CA ALA A 218 -0.78 -15.58 -9.11
C ALA A 218 -0.06 -15.50 -10.46
N LEU A 219 1.23 -15.16 -10.48
CA LEU A 219 2.07 -15.21 -11.68
C LEU A 219 2.05 -16.60 -12.31
N LEU A 220 2.35 -17.61 -11.50
CA LEU A 220 2.42 -19.01 -11.94
C LEU A 220 1.05 -19.54 -12.38
N ALA A 221 -0.04 -19.14 -11.72
CA ALA A 221 -1.38 -19.60 -12.03
C ALA A 221 -1.98 -18.92 -13.27
N LEU A 222 -1.80 -17.60 -13.43
CA LEU A 222 -2.48 -16.81 -14.45
C LEU A 222 -1.78 -16.82 -15.80
N PHE A 223 -0.45 -16.91 -15.81
CA PHE A 223 0.35 -16.76 -17.02
C PHE A 223 0.81 -18.11 -17.62
N ARG A 224 0.16 -19.21 -17.23
CA ARG A 224 0.19 -20.49 -17.95
C ARG A 224 -0.83 -20.48 -19.09
N GLY A 225 -0.47 -21.09 -20.23
CA GLY A 225 -1.35 -21.24 -21.39
C GLY A 225 -1.46 -20.00 -22.29
N GLU A 226 -2.31 -20.07 -23.31
CA GLU A 226 -2.44 -19.07 -24.38
C GLU A 226 -3.02 -17.72 -23.92
N ALA A 227 -2.80 -16.67 -24.71
CA ALA A 227 -3.46 -15.37 -24.52
C ALA A 227 -5.00 -15.49 -24.67
N PRO A 228 -5.80 -14.74 -23.89
CA PRO A 228 -7.25 -14.68 -24.12
C PRO A 228 -7.53 -14.09 -25.52
N ALA A 229 -8.68 -14.44 -26.10
CA ALA A 229 -9.13 -14.00 -27.45
C ALA A 229 -9.01 -12.49 -27.70
N GLN A 230 -9.13 -12.00 -28.92
CA GLN A 230 -8.81 -10.59 -29.22
C GLN A 230 -9.93 -9.58 -28.85
N THR A 231 -11.17 -10.02 -28.67
CA THR A 231 -12.32 -9.13 -28.46
C THR A 231 -12.55 -8.76 -27.00
N TRP A 232 -12.54 -7.45 -26.70
CA TRP A 232 -12.73 -6.88 -25.37
C TRP A 232 -14.20 -6.66 -25.04
N LYS A 233 -14.67 -7.20 -23.91
CA LYS A 233 -15.99 -6.92 -23.35
C LYS A 233 -16.02 -5.57 -22.62
N TYR A 234 -17.21 -4.99 -22.44
CA TYR A 234 -17.38 -3.68 -21.80
C TYR A 234 -16.77 -3.60 -20.40
N HIS A 235 -16.99 -4.60 -19.54
CA HIS A 235 -16.38 -4.64 -18.21
C HIS A 235 -14.85 -4.71 -18.27
N GLU A 236 -14.27 -5.41 -19.25
CA GLU A 236 -12.81 -5.49 -19.39
C GLU A 236 -12.22 -4.15 -19.82
N LYS A 237 -12.93 -3.39 -20.68
CA LYS A 237 -12.55 -2.00 -21.03
C LYS A 237 -12.64 -1.06 -19.83
N PHE A 238 -13.66 -1.22 -18.98
CA PHE A 238 -13.74 -0.48 -17.72
C PHE A 238 -12.53 -0.74 -16.82
N PHE A 239 -12.17 -2.02 -16.63
CA PHE A 239 -10.97 -2.36 -15.84
C PHE A 239 -9.66 -1.94 -16.52
N LEU A 240 -9.60 -1.87 -17.85
CA LEU A 240 -8.48 -1.23 -18.56
C LEU A 240 -8.38 0.25 -18.19
N GLY A 241 -9.50 0.96 -18.13
CA GLY A 241 -9.55 2.32 -17.62
C GLY A 241 -9.05 2.43 -16.17
N VAL A 242 -9.64 1.65 -15.26
CA VAL A 242 -9.39 1.74 -13.80
C VAL A 242 -8.02 1.21 -13.39
N ALA A 243 -7.65 0.00 -13.84
CA ALA A 243 -6.39 -0.60 -13.42
C ALA A 243 -5.25 -0.21 -14.36
N GLY A 244 -5.52 -0.06 -15.67
CA GLY A 244 -4.52 0.13 -16.71
C GLY A 244 -4.17 1.59 -17.02
N ILE A 245 -5.16 2.48 -17.11
CA ILE A 245 -4.96 3.87 -17.58
C ILE A 245 -4.94 4.87 -16.41
N PHE A 246 -5.81 4.70 -15.41
CA PHE A 246 -5.88 5.57 -14.23
C PHE A 246 -4.52 5.81 -13.55
N PRO A 247 -3.60 4.84 -13.42
CA PRO A 247 -2.28 5.09 -12.83
C PRO A 247 -1.46 6.20 -13.49
N VAL A 248 -1.75 6.56 -14.75
CA VAL A 248 -1.18 7.72 -15.43
C VAL A 248 -1.48 9.01 -14.66
N LEU A 249 -2.69 9.16 -14.13
CA LEU A 249 -3.09 10.32 -13.32
C LEU A 249 -2.23 10.46 -12.06
N GLY A 250 -1.74 9.35 -11.52
CA GLY A 250 -0.78 9.34 -10.43
C GLY A 250 0.47 10.16 -10.77
N PHE A 251 1.03 10.05 -11.98
CA PHE A 251 2.22 10.81 -12.39
C PHE A 251 2.06 12.32 -12.25
N PHE A 252 0.84 12.81 -12.46
CA PHE A 252 0.49 14.22 -12.42
C PHE A 252 -0.11 14.67 -11.08
N GLY A 253 -0.18 13.78 -10.08
CA GLY A 253 -0.71 14.12 -8.75
C GLY A 253 -2.24 14.13 -8.67
N PHE A 254 -2.94 13.71 -9.73
CA PHE A 254 -4.41 13.63 -9.74
C PHE A 254 -4.96 12.30 -9.25
N GLY A 255 -4.12 11.27 -9.14
CA GLY A 255 -4.48 9.97 -8.59
C GLY A 255 -3.68 9.66 -7.33
N ASP A 256 -4.36 9.17 -6.30
CA ASP A 256 -3.72 8.71 -5.06
C ASP A 256 -2.70 7.59 -5.36
N ALA A 257 -1.69 7.48 -4.51
CA ALA A 257 -0.52 6.62 -4.69
C ALA A 257 -0.90 5.14 -4.86
N TYR A 258 -1.75 4.58 -3.98
CA TYR A 258 -2.06 3.16 -4.00
C TYR A 258 -2.91 2.74 -5.20
N PRO A 259 -4.03 3.42 -5.54
CA PRO A 259 -4.79 3.10 -6.75
C PRO A 259 -3.98 3.30 -8.05
N SER A 260 -2.95 4.15 -8.02
CA SER A 260 -2.02 4.38 -9.12
C SER A 260 -0.81 3.43 -9.14
N TRP A 261 -0.83 2.39 -8.31
CA TRP A 261 0.27 1.43 -8.15
C TRP A 261 1.62 2.06 -7.80
N ALA A 262 1.68 3.21 -7.13
CA ALA A 262 2.92 3.78 -6.61
C ALA A 262 3.39 3.04 -5.34
N LEU A 263 3.60 1.73 -5.47
CA LEU A 263 3.85 0.81 -4.36
C LEU A 263 5.31 0.86 -3.95
N TYR A 264 5.59 1.24 -2.70
CA TYR A 264 6.97 1.43 -2.19
C TYR A 264 7.81 2.38 -3.06
N ALA A 265 7.15 3.25 -3.82
CA ALA A 265 7.81 4.38 -4.43
C ALA A 265 8.11 5.42 -3.36
N PRO A 266 9.20 6.20 -3.46
CA PRO A 266 9.44 7.36 -2.60
C PRO A 266 8.47 8.49 -3.01
N ARG A 267 7.18 8.25 -2.80
CA ARG A 267 6.07 9.08 -3.33
C ARG A 267 4.98 9.31 -2.28
N TYR A 268 5.41 9.45 -1.03
CA TYR A 268 4.53 9.59 0.12
C TYR A 268 4.70 10.96 0.75
N HIS A 269 3.57 11.55 1.16
CA HIS A 269 3.58 12.64 2.13
C HIS A 269 3.94 12.07 3.49
N GLU A 270 4.76 12.80 4.24
CA GLU A 270 5.16 12.40 5.58
C GLU A 270 4.76 13.49 6.56
N LEU A 271 4.07 13.11 7.63
CA LEU A 271 3.72 13.99 8.72
C LEU A 271 4.58 13.65 9.92
N GLN A 272 5.48 14.56 10.25
CA GLN A 272 6.23 14.55 11.50
C GLN A 272 5.45 15.31 12.56
N ILE A 273 5.37 14.74 13.76
CA ILE A 273 4.60 15.25 14.88
C ILE A 273 5.59 15.44 16.03
N SER A 274 5.64 16.65 16.58
CA SER A 274 6.57 16.97 17.66
C SER A 274 5.89 17.69 18.82
N LEU A 275 6.41 17.42 20.02
CA LEU A 275 5.98 17.99 21.29
C LEU A 275 7.22 18.47 22.07
N PRO A 276 7.09 19.46 22.98
CA PRO A 276 8.16 19.80 23.92
C PRO A 276 8.50 18.63 24.85
N ALA A 277 9.78 18.47 25.23
CA ALA A 277 10.22 17.36 26.10
C ALA A 277 9.62 17.42 27.52
N GLY A 278 9.38 18.63 28.05
CA GLY A 278 8.72 18.84 29.34
C GLY A 278 7.24 18.46 29.38
N SER A 279 6.67 18.07 28.23
CA SER A 279 5.27 17.67 28.11
C SER A 279 5.02 16.20 28.44
N LEU A 280 6.05 15.42 28.78
CA LEU A 280 5.93 13.97 29.06
C LEU A 280 4.92 13.65 30.18
N ASP A 281 4.83 14.51 31.20
CA ASP A 281 3.91 14.31 32.32
C ASP A 281 2.46 14.72 32.00
N GLY A 282 2.25 15.48 30.93
CA GLY A 282 0.93 15.93 30.45
C GLY A 282 0.48 15.29 29.12
N ILE A 283 1.28 14.40 28.54
CA ILE A 283 0.90 13.63 27.37
C ILE A 283 -0.07 12.54 27.80
N ALA A 284 -1.20 12.45 27.10
CA ALA A 284 -2.17 11.39 27.28
C ALA A 284 -1.47 10.02 27.18
N ALA A 285 -1.79 9.10 28.10
CA ALA A 285 -1.06 7.85 28.29
C ALA A 285 -1.01 6.98 27.03
N ASP A 286 -2.01 7.11 26.15
CA ASP A 286 -2.12 6.45 24.84
C ASP A 286 -1.10 6.96 23.81
N LEU A 287 -0.68 8.23 23.89
CA LEU A 287 0.27 8.80 22.93
C LEU A 287 1.74 8.54 23.31
N ARG A 288 2.03 8.45 24.62
CA ARG A 288 3.39 8.34 25.16
C ARG A 288 4.24 7.23 24.51
N PRO A 289 3.73 6.01 24.24
CA PRO A 289 4.52 4.93 23.65
C PRO A 289 5.02 5.23 22.24
N HIS A 290 4.37 6.14 21.52
CA HIS A 290 4.66 6.40 20.11
C HIS A 290 5.64 7.54 19.87
N PHE A 291 5.98 8.32 20.91
CA PHE A 291 6.93 9.41 20.82
C PHE A 291 8.31 8.99 21.30
N SER A 292 9.33 9.35 20.53
CA SER A 292 10.74 9.17 20.88
C SER A 292 11.39 10.51 21.19
N VAL A 293 12.37 10.53 22.10
CA VAL A 293 13.15 11.74 22.39
C VAL A 293 14.06 12.02 21.20
N MET A 294 13.82 13.12 20.49
CA MET A 294 14.69 13.55 19.39
C MET A 294 15.93 14.27 19.95
N ASN A 295 15.73 15.13 20.95
CA ASN A 295 16.80 15.83 21.67
C ASN A 295 16.29 16.23 23.06
N SER A 296 17.14 16.89 23.87
CA SER A 296 16.80 17.34 25.21
C SER A 296 15.58 18.27 25.31
N GLN A 297 15.08 18.78 24.18
CA GLN A 297 14.00 19.77 24.13
C GLN A 297 12.72 19.27 23.45
N ARG A 298 12.75 18.19 22.65
CA ARG A 298 11.59 17.75 21.89
C ARG A 298 11.44 16.23 21.81
N LEU A 299 10.19 15.81 21.87
CA LEU A 299 9.72 14.49 21.48
C LEU A 299 9.26 14.54 20.02
N GLU A 300 9.54 13.49 19.25
CA GLU A 300 9.11 13.36 17.87
C GLU A 300 8.58 11.96 17.58
N THR A 301 7.57 11.91 16.72
CA THR A 301 7.13 10.71 16.01
C THR A 301 6.77 11.06 14.58
N SER A 302 6.61 10.05 13.73
CA SER A 302 6.04 10.23 12.40
C SER A 302 4.75 9.43 12.29
N ALA A 303 3.81 9.93 11.47
CA ALA A 303 2.60 9.17 11.15
C ALA A 303 2.93 7.78 10.56
N PHE A 304 4.06 7.68 9.86
CA PHE A 304 4.55 6.42 9.31
C PHE A 304 4.94 5.43 10.40
N SER A 305 5.85 5.85 11.30
CA SER A 305 6.36 5.00 12.37
C SER A 305 5.26 4.59 13.34
N TRP A 306 4.38 5.52 13.73
CA TRP A 306 3.24 5.21 14.59
C TRP A 306 2.32 4.16 13.95
N SER A 307 1.82 4.43 12.74
CA SER A 307 0.96 3.50 12.01
C SER A 307 1.59 2.12 11.85
N LEU A 308 2.88 2.06 11.48
CA LEU A 308 3.57 0.79 11.27
C LEU A 308 3.75 0.03 12.60
N SER A 309 4.14 0.72 13.67
CA SER A 309 4.37 0.09 14.99
C SER A 309 3.10 -0.50 15.60
N GLU A 310 1.96 0.15 15.37
CA GLU A 310 0.70 -0.23 16.01
C GLU A 310 -0.17 -1.12 15.11
N MET A 311 -0.31 -0.78 13.84
CA MET A 311 -1.21 -1.47 12.91
C MET A 311 -0.48 -2.43 11.97
N ASN A 312 0.85 -2.49 12.03
CA ASN A 312 1.69 -3.27 11.13
C ASN A 312 1.52 -2.90 9.64
N VAL A 313 1.03 -1.70 9.35
CA VAL A 313 0.86 -1.17 8.00
C VAL A 313 1.26 0.31 7.93
N PRO A 314 1.78 0.79 6.80
CA PRO A 314 2.00 2.22 6.61
C PRO A 314 0.66 2.97 6.54
N PRO A 315 0.64 4.26 6.89
CA PRO A 315 -0.56 5.09 6.77
C PRO A 315 -0.89 5.32 5.29
N TYR A 316 -2.12 5.75 5.01
CA TYR A 316 -2.49 6.18 3.66
C TYR A 316 -1.85 7.54 3.36
N ALA A 317 -0.75 7.55 2.63
CA ALA A 317 0.22 8.64 2.62
C ALA A 317 -0.11 9.83 1.68
N GLU A 318 -1.38 10.24 1.69
CA GLU A 318 -1.85 11.40 0.95
C GLU A 318 -1.93 12.64 1.81
N ARG A 319 -1.68 13.79 1.19
CA ARG A 319 -1.71 15.11 1.85
C ARG A 319 -2.98 15.33 2.66
N ARG A 320 -4.14 15.05 2.04
CA ARG A 320 -5.46 15.19 2.66
C ARG A 320 -5.62 14.33 3.93
N VAL A 321 -5.05 13.12 3.92
CA VAL A 321 -5.13 12.18 5.04
C VAL A 321 -4.20 12.61 6.18
N MET A 322 -2.99 13.09 5.84
CA MET A 322 -2.07 13.65 6.83
C MET A 322 -2.64 14.89 7.53
N LEU A 323 -3.31 15.77 6.79
CA LEU A 323 -3.99 16.92 7.38
C LEU A 323 -5.18 16.51 8.25
N GLN A 324 -5.94 15.49 7.84
CA GLN A 324 -7.02 14.94 8.67
C GLN A 324 -6.49 14.36 9.98
N LEU A 325 -5.35 13.66 9.94
CA LEU A 325 -4.66 13.17 11.15
C LEU A 325 -4.25 14.32 12.07
N ALA A 326 -3.61 15.35 11.53
CA ALA A 326 -3.23 16.54 12.30
C ALA A 326 -4.46 17.22 12.94
N ALA A 327 -5.55 17.37 12.19
CA ALA A 327 -6.81 17.95 12.70
C ALA A 327 -7.40 17.12 13.86
N LYS A 328 -7.35 15.79 13.77
CA LYS A 328 -7.80 14.91 14.87
C LYS A 328 -6.93 15.04 16.12
N LEU A 329 -5.62 15.20 15.96
CA LEU A 329 -4.72 15.43 17.10
C LEU A 329 -4.96 16.81 17.72
N CYS A 330 -5.18 17.85 16.91
CA CYS A 330 -5.51 19.19 17.39
C CYS A 330 -6.84 19.28 18.15
N ALA A 331 -7.76 18.33 17.94
CA ALA A 331 -9.01 18.26 18.70
C ALA A 331 -8.78 17.85 20.17
N ARG A 332 -7.62 17.29 20.51
CA ARG A 332 -7.24 16.93 21.89
C ARG A 332 -6.79 18.17 22.66
N ARG A 333 -7.69 18.75 23.46
CA ARG A 333 -7.49 20.03 24.16
C ARG A 333 -6.24 20.07 25.05
N GLU A 334 -5.89 18.95 25.67
CA GLU A 334 -4.76 18.82 26.62
C GLU A 334 -3.40 19.12 25.99
N ILE A 335 -3.21 18.75 24.72
CA ILE A 335 -1.92 18.83 24.02
C ILE A 335 -1.95 19.80 22.82
N ARG A 336 -3.11 20.37 22.51
CA ARG A 336 -3.36 21.20 21.31
C ARG A 336 -2.31 22.29 21.11
N GLU A 337 -2.04 23.08 22.13
CA GLU A 337 -1.11 24.22 22.07
C GLU A 337 0.36 23.81 21.90
N GLN A 338 0.66 22.57 22.23
CA GLN A 338 2.01 22.02 22.28
C GLN A 338 2.39 21.31 20.98
N LEU A 339 1.38 20.87 20.21
CA LEU A 339 1.56 20.15 18.95
C LEU A 339 2.15 21.04 17.87
N LYS A 340 3.26 20.58 17.28
CA LYS A 340 3.83 21.13 16.05
C LYS A 340 3.98 20.03 15.02
N PHE A 341 3.61 20.36 13.79
CA PHE A 341 3.65 19.45 12.65
C PHE A 341 4.66 19.93 11.63
N GLN A 342 5.34 18.98 10.99
CA GLN A 342 6.08 19.21 9.76
C GLN A 342 5.56 18.24 8.70
N LEU A 343 4.91 18.78 7.68
CA LEU A 343 4.43 18.04 6.52
C LEU A 343 5.49 18.12 5.42
N LEU A 344 6.01 16.97 5.01
CA LEU A 344 6.92 16.83 3.90
C LEU A 344 6.17 16.35 2.66
N SER A 345 6.43 16.98 1.52
CA SER A 345 5.97 16.49 0.23
C SER A 345 6.70 15.19 -0.16
N PRO A 346 6.16 14.44 -1.14
CA PRO A 346 6.96 13.51 -1.92
C PRO A 346 8.25 14.19 -2.44
N PRO A 347 9.39 13.49 -2.46
CA PRO A 347 10.61 14.02 -3.05
C PRO A 347 10.43 14.18 -4.57
N GLY A 348 11.00 15.25 -5.14
CA GLY A 348 11.08 15.42 -6.57
C GLY A 348 11.83 14.24 -7.21
N ARG A 349 11.30 13.66 -8.30
CA ARG A 349 11.86 12.42 -8.89
C ARG A 349 13.30 12.55 -9.39
N LEU A 350 13.69 13.74 -9.85
CA LEU A 350 15.03 14.01 -10.37
C LEU A 350 15.90 14.77 -9.38
N SER A 351 15.31 15.65 -8.56
CA SER A 351 16.06 16.46 -7.59
C SER A 351 16.25 15.76 -6.24
N GLY A 352 15.35 14.84 -5.88
CA GLY A 352 15.27 14.23 -4.55
C GLY A 352 14.80 15.19 -3.44
N VAL A 353 14.61 16.48 -3.74
CA VAL A 353 14.27 17.51 -2.76
C VAL A 353 12.80 17.40 -2.37
N ARG A 354 12.53 17.44 -1.06
CA ARG A 354 11.18 17.54 -0.49
C ARG A 354 10.86 18.99 -0.15
N LYS A 355 9.64 19.44 -0.47
CA LYS A 355 9.09 20.67 0.10
C LYS A 355 8.66 20.37 1.55
N LYS A 356 8.82 21.36 2.43
CA LYS A 356 8.45 21.25 3.86
C LYS A 356 7.48 22.36 4.21
N ALA A 357 6.44 22.03 4.96
CA ALA A 357 5.52 22.99 5.56
C ALA A 357 5.40 22.70 7.05
N ALA A 358 5.71 23.67 7.90
CA ALA A 358 5.56 23.57 9.35
C ALA A 358 4.33 24.35 9.80
N PHE A 359 3.57 23.81 10.75
CA PHE A 359 2.36 24.44 11.28
C PHE A 359 1.99 23.93 12.67
N GLY A 360 1.12 24.66 13.37
CA GLY A 360 0.50 24.24 14.64
C GLY A 360 -1.03 24.25 14.60
N CYS A 361 -1.66 23.91 15.73
CA CYS A 361 -3.13 23.78 15.83
C CYS A 361 -3.93 25.09 15.83
N ASN A 362 -3.26 26.25 15.87
CA ASN A 362 -3.89 27.57 15.95
C ASN A 362 -3.86 28.35 14.63
N GLU A 363 -3.25 27.78 13.59
CA GLU A 363 -3.20 28.42 12.28
C GLU A 363 -4.52 28.17 11.53
N GLU A 364 -5.30 29.23 11.29
CA GLU A 364 -6.59 29.18 10.57
C GLU A 364 -6.51 28.57 9.16
N ARG A 365 -5.29 28.45 8.61
CA ARG A 365 -4.99 27.88 7.29
C ARG A 365 -5.43 26.42 7.13
N PHE A 366 -5.69 25.69 8.20
CA PHE A 366 -5.95 24.25 8.16
C PHE A 366 -7.40 23.86 8.48
N ARG A 367 -8.36 24.76 8.23
CA ARG A 367 -9.77 24.35 8.11
C ARG A 367 -9.91 23.39 6.91
N PRO A 368 -10.64 22.26 7.05
CA PRO A 368 -10.88 21.30 5.97
C PRO A 368 -11.43 21.93 4.67
N ASP A 369 -12.08 23.09 4.78
CA ASP A 369 -12.78 23.78 3.69
C ASP A 369 -11.90 24.72 2.86
N ASN A 370 -10.62 24.90 3.22
CA ASN A 370 -9.76 25.88 2.55
C ASN A 370 -9.18 25.33 1.24
N ARG A 371 -9.95 25.52 0.14
CA ARG A 371 -9.63 25.05 -1.23
C ARG A 371 -8.30 25.53 -1.80
N ALA A 372 -7.70 26.59 -1.24
CA ALA A 372 -6.40 27.11 -1.68
C ALA A 372 -5.25 26.09 -1.53
N LEU A 373 -5.42 25.07 -0.68
CA LEU A 373 -4.40 24.04 -0.41
C LEU A 373 -4.54 22.77 -1.27
N LEU A 374 -5.50 22.70 -2.18
CA LEU A 374 -5.73 21.56 -3.08
C LEU A 374 -4.99 21.68 -4.42
N LEU A 375 -4.32 22.80 -4.68
CA LEU A 375 -3.78 23.16 -6.01
C LEU A 375 -2.25 23.41 -6.04
N GLU A 376 -1.52 23.19 -4.94
CA GLU A 376 -0.06 23.36 -4.87
C GLU A 376 0.75 22.07 -4.71
#